data_AF-A0A9D7XRS0-F1
#
_entry.id   AF-A0A9D7XRS0-F1
#
_cell.length_a   1.000
_cell.length_b   1.000
_cell.length_c   1.000
_cell.angle_alpha   90.00
_cell.angle_beta   90.00
_cell.angle_gamma   90.00
#
_symmetry.space_group_name_H-M   'P 1'
#
loop_
_entity.id
_entity.type
_entity.pdbx_description
1 polymer ?
#
loop_
_entity_poly.entity_id
_entity_poly.type
_entity_poly.pdbx_seq_one_letter_code
_entity_poly.pdbx_strand_id
1 'polypeptide(L)'
;MPTPSSFSLTLAGAPRAELARRCRHICLAREHGTMTPATAEEEFLQALTSVRATYGITSIDEDALKEIVATEGNRVADAFVIAELIASRLAAQQPATISISATPKTSISKPPPSAPTTFPTGNSSSPLSIADFIDGMLSQEKRDVHQPAHP
;
A
#
# COMPACT_ATOMS: atom_id res chain seq x y z
N MET A 1 -6.43 -3.33 -32.09
CA MET A 1 -6.76 -2.46 -30.95
C MET A 1 -6.74 -3.30 -29.68
N PRO A 2 -5.78 -3.13 -28.77
CA PRO A 2 -5.75 -3.88 -27.52
C PRO A 2 -6.77 -3.28 -26.53
N THR A 3 -7.70 -4.11 -26.07
CA THR A 3 -8.61 -3.79 -24.97
C THR A 3 -7.82 -3.74 -23.67
N PRO A 4 -8.00 -2.73 -22.81
CA PRO A 4 -7.42 -2.76 -21.47
C PRO A 4 -8.02 -3.94 -20.72
N SER A 5 -7.17 -4.93 -20.43
CA SER A 5 -7.49 -6.01 -19.50
C SER A 5 -7.70 -5.41 -18.13
N SER A 6 -8.96 -5.12 -17.81
CA SER A 6 -9.39 -4.85 -16.45
C SER A 6 -9.05 -6.08 -15.61
N PHE A 7 -7.99 -5.99 -14.82
CA PHE A 7 -7.67 -6.96 -13.78
C PHE A 7 -8.79 -6.93 -12.74
N SER A 8 -9.91 -7.60 -13.07
CA SER A 8 -10.86 -8.03 -12.06
C SER A 8 -10.16 -9.14 -11.31
N LEU A 9 -9.43 -8.77 -10.25
CA LEU A 9 -9.07 -9.68 -9.18
C LEU A 9 -10.36 -10.10 -8.47
N THR A 10 -11.23 -10.84 -9.17
CA THR A 10 -12.25 -11.68 -8.57
C THR A 10 -11.52 -12.86 -7.95
N LEU A 11 -10.74 -12.56 -6.91
CA LEU A 11 -10.41 -13.51 -5.87
C LEU A 11 -11.75 -13.81 -5.20
N ALA A 12 -12.53 -14.70 -5.83
CA ALA A 12 -13.65 -15.40 -5.21
C ALA A 12 -13.07 -16.25 -4.07
N GLY A 13 -12.65 -15.56 -3.01
CA GLY A 13 -12.28 -16.18 -1.76
C GLY A 13 -13.56 -16.73 -1.15
N ALA A 14 -13.45 -17.86 -0.44
CA ALA A 14 -14.55 -18.38 0.36
C ALA A 14 -15.26 -17.22 1.11
N PRO A 15 -16.60 -17.23 1.24
CA PRO A 15 -17.39 -16.10 1.76
C PRO A 15 -16.82 -15.52 3.07
N ARG A 16 -16.37 -16.40 3.96
CA ARG A 16 -15.68 -16.07 5.20
C ARG A 16 -14.41 -15.22 5.00
N ALA A 17 -13.56 -15.58 4.05
CA ALA A 17 -12.34 -14.84 3.75
C ALA A 17 -12.63 -13.46 3.15
N GLU A 18 -13.68 -13.33 2.34
CA GLU A 18 -14.10 -12.03 1.82
C GLU A 18 -14.63 -11.12 2.93
N LEU A 19 -15.53 -11.63 3.78
CA LEU A 19 -16.05 -10.85 4.89
C LEU A 19 -14.94 -10.46 5.88
N ALA A 20 -14.00 -11.36 6.18
CA ALA A 20 -12.87 -11.07 7.06
C ALA A 20 -12.00 -9.93 6.52
N ARG A 21 -11.73 -9.87 5.21
CA ARG A 21 -10.99 -8.76 4.60
C ARG A 21 -11.72 -7.42 4.77
N ARG A 22 -13.03 -7.39 4.51
CA ARG A 22 -13.85 -6.18 4.66
C ARG A 22 -13.94 -5.75 6.12
N CYS A 23 -14.14 -6.70 7.04
CA CYS A 23 -14.14 -6.46 8.48
C CYS A 23 -12.83 -5.84 8.96
N ARG A 24 -11.68 -6.38 8.52
CA ARG A 24 -10.37 -5.78 8.83
C ARG A 24 -10.25 -4.34 8.35
N HIS A 25 -10.70 -4.06 7.12
CA HIS A 25 -10.65 -2.70 6.57
C HIS A 25 -11.48 -1.71 7.41
N ILE A 26 -12.67 -2.13 7.84
CA ILE A 26 -13.53 -1.36 8.74
C ILE A 26 -12.83 -1.11 10.08
N CYS A 27 -12.24 -2.15 10.69
CA CYS A 27 -11.48 -2.02 11.94
C CYS A 27 -10.32 -1.03 11.79
N LEU A 28 -9.53 -1.12 10.71
CA LEU A 28 -8.44 -0.18 10.45
C LEU A 28 -8.93 1.26 10.28
N ALA A 29 -10.02 1.47 9.55
CA ALA A 29 -10.61 2.81 9.37
C ALA A 29 -11.07 3.42 10.71
N ARG A 30 -11.58 2.58 11.62
CA ARG A 30 -11.93 3.01 12.99
C ARG A 30 -10.69 3.41 13.79
N GLU A 31 -9.64 2.59 13.81
CA GLU A 31 -8.40 2.91 14.54
C GLU A 31 -7.73 4.19 14.00
N HIS A 32 -7.84 4.43 12.69
CA HIS A 32 -7.30 5.64 12.06
C HIS A 32 -8.20 6.88 12.25
N GLY A 33 -9.35 6.74 12.92
CA GLY A 33 -10.31 7.83 13.15
C GLY A 33 -11.03 8.31 11.89
N THR A 34 -10.93 7.59 10.77
CA THR A 34 -11.62 7.94 9.51
C THR A 34 -13.06 7.42 9.47
N MET A 35 -13.44 6.55 10.42
CA MET A 35 -14.75 5.93 10.48
C MET A 35 -15.32 5.92 11.90
N THR A 36 -16.53 6.44 12.07
CA THR A 36 -17.26 6.42 13.34
C THR A 36 -17.81 5.03 13.65
N PRO A 37 -18.18 4.74 14.92
CA PRO A 37 -18.83 3.47 15.27
C PRO A 37 -20.13 3.21 14.49
N ALA A 38 -20.97 4.23 14.30
CA ALA A 38 -22.24 4.09 13.57
C ALA A 38 -22.01 3.77 12.09
N THR A 39 -21.09 4.48 11.43
CA THR A 39 -20.75 4.21 10.03
C THR A 39 -20.06 2.86 9.86
N ALA A 40 -19.28 2.41 10.85
CA ALA A 40 -18.65 1.09 10.81
C ALA A 40 -19.68 -0.06 10.88
N GLU A 41 -20.73 0.09 11.68
CA GLU A 41 -21.83 -0.86 11.74
C GLU A 41 -22.57 -0.95 10.40
N GLU A 42 -22.89 0.20 9.80
CA GLU A 42 -23.53 0.27 8.49
C GLU A 42 -22.69 -0.40 7.39
N GLU A 43 -21.39 -0.07 7.32
CA GLU A 43 -20.46 -0.66 6.36
C GLU A 43 -20.30 -2.18 6.56
N PHE A 44 -20.31 -2.64 7.82
CA PHE A 44 -20.25 -4.06 8.11
C PHE A 44 -21.51 -4.80 7.67
N LEU A 45 -22.70 -4.22 7.92
CA LEU A 45 -23.97 -4.76 7.46
C LEU A 45 -24.04 -4.78 5.92
N GLN A 46 -23.53 -3.74 5.26
CA GLN A 46 -23.44 -3.70 3.79
C GLN A 46 -22.50 -4.76 3.25
N ALA A 47 -21.34 -4.95 3.88
CA ALA A 47 -20.39 -6.01 3.53
C ALA A 47 -21.00 -7.40 3.68
N LEU A 48 -21.67 -7.69 4.80
CA LEU A 48 -22.36 -8.96 5.03
C LEU A 48 -23.47 -9.20 4.00
N THR A 49 -24.26 -8.17 3.70
CA THR A 49 -25.33 -8.21 2.69
C THR A 49 -24.75 -8.51 1.31
N SER A 50 -23.65 -7.85 0.93
CA SER A 50 -22.94 -8.10 -0.33
C SER A 50 -22.46 -9.54 -0.43
N VAL A 51 -21.83 -10.08 0.62
CA VAL A 51 -21.33 -11.46 0.64
C VAL A 51 -22.51 -12.45 0.56
N ARG A 52 -23.59 -12.22 1.32
CA ARG A 52 -24.79 -13.07 1.25
C ARG A 52 -25.49 -13.00 -0.11
N ALA A 53 -25.45 -11.86 -0.80
CA ALA A 53 -25.97 -11.73 -2.15
C ALA A 53 -25.14 -12.52 -3.18
N THR A 54 -23.82 -12.61 -3.00
CA THR A 54 -22.92 -13.32 -3.91
C THR A 54 -22.87 -14.83 -3.67
N TYR A 55 -22.82 -15.27 -2.40
CA TYR A 55 -22.59 -16.69 -2.04
C TYR A 55 -23.81 -17.38 -1.41
N GLY A 56 -24.92 -16.66 -1.21
CA GLY A 56 -26.15 -17.17 -0.60
C GLY A 56 -26.34 -16.72 0.85
N ILE A 57 -27.59 -16.69 1.29
CA ILE A 57 -28.00 -16.17 2.61
C ILE A 57 -27.36 -16.97 3.76
N THR A 58 -27.16 -18.26 3.57
CA THR A 58 -26.56 -19.19 4.55
C THR A 58 -25.05 -19.34 4.41
N SER A 59 -24.39 -18.50 3.60
CA SER A 59 -22.95 -18.60 3.34
C SER A 59 -22.08 -18.32 4.57
N ILE A 60 -22.61 -17.59 5.55
CA ILE A 60 -21.96 -17.26 6.82
C ILE A 60 -23.02 -17.36 7.92
N ASP A 61 -22.78 -18.27 8.86
CA ASP A 61 -23.58 -18.43 10.06
C ASP A 61 -23.21 -17.39 11.13
N GLU A 62 -24.04 -17.28 12.16
CA GLU A 62 -23.86 -16.27 13.21
C GLU A 62 -22.63 -16.52 14.08
N ASP A 63 -22.21 -17.77 14.25
CA ASP A 63 -21.03 -18.10 15.04
C ASP A 63 -19.74 -17.76 14.28
N ALA A 64 -19.65 -18.07 12.98
CA ALA A 64 -18.55 -17.61 12.14
C ALA A 64 -18.54 -16.08 12.03
N LEU A 65 -19.71 -15.43 12.00
CA LEU A 65 -19.79 -13.97 11.99
C LEU A 65 -19.13 -13.36 13.24
N LYS A 66 -19.49 -13.84 14.43
CA LYS A 66 -18.87 -13.42 15.69
C LYS A 66 -17.38 -13.69 15.71
N GLU A 67 -16.98 -14.88 15.25
CA GLU A 67 -15.58 -15.29 15.19
C GLU A 67 -14.75 -14.37 14.28
N ILE A 68 -15.29 -14.01 13.10
CA ILE A 68 -14.63 -13.09 12.16
C ILE A 68 -14.43 -11.73 12.81
N VAL A 69 -15.47 -11.16 13.42
CA VAL A 69 -15.41 -9.84 14.05
C VAL A 69 -14.40 -9.83 15.20
N ALA A 70 -14.45 -10.83 16.09
CA ALA A 70 -13.52 -10.94 17.20
C ALA A 70 -12.07 -11.12 16.73
N THR A 71 -11.86 -12.03 15.76
CA THR A 71 -10.52 -12.32 15.24
C THR A 71 -9.91 -11.12 14.56
N GLU A 72 -10.62 -10.48 13.63
CA GLU A 72 -10.08 -9.35 12.88
C GLU A 72 -9.97 -8.09 13.74
N GLY A 73 -10.88 -7.89 14.70
CA GLY A 73 -10.75 -6.83 15.71
C GLY A 73 -9.48 -6.97 16.54
N ASN A 74 -9.22 -8.16 17.09
CA ASN A 74 -8.01 -8.43 17.88
C ASN A 74 -6.74 -8.27 17.03
N ARG A 75 -6.73 -8.80 15.80
CA ARG A 75 -5.58 -8.67 14.90
C ARG A 75 -5.23 -7.22 14.58
N VAL A 76 -6.23 -6.36 14.39
CA VAL A 76 -6.01 -4.94 14.13
C VAL A 76 -5.49 -4.23 15.38
N ALA A 77 -6.07 -4.51 16.55
CA ALA A 77 -5.58 -3.97 17.82
C ALA A 77 -4.12 -4.36 18.09
N ASP A 78 -3.77 -5.64 17.92
CA ASP A 78 -2.40 -6.14 18.08
C ASP A 78 -1.43 -5.45 17.10
N ALA A 79 -1.82 -5.35 15.82
CA ALA A 79 -1.02 -4.71 14.80
C ALA A 79 -0.79 -3.22 15.09
N PHE A 80 -1.80 -2.53 15.62
CA PHE A 80 -1.70 -1.11 16.00
C PHE A 80 -0.69 -0.91 17.13
N VAL A 81 -0.77 -1.71 18.20
CA VAL A 81 0.20 -1.67 19.30
C VAL A 81 1.62 -1.96 18.80
N ILE A 82 1.79 -2.96 17.95
CA ILE A 82 3.11 -3.28 17.37
C ILE A 82 3.62 -2.10 16.51
N ALA A 83 2.76 -1.46 15.72
CA ALA A 83 3.13 -0.32 14.91
C ALA A 83 3.61 0.85 15.77
N GLU A 84 2.96 1.14 16.89
CA GLU A 84 3.39 2.19 17.84
C GLU A 84 4.76 1.88 18.47
N LEU A 85 5.00 0.62 18.86
CA LEU A 85 6.29 0.18 19.41
C LEU A 85 7.42 0.31 18.38
N ILE A 86 7.15 -0.06 17.13
CA ILE A 86 8.12 0.08 16.03
C ILE A 86 8.37 1.56 15.73
N ALA A 87 7.32 2.38 15.62
CA ALA A 87 7.43 3.81 15.36
C ALA A 87 8.28 4.52 16.42
N SER A 88 8.08 4.18 17.69
CA SER A 88 8.87 4.72 18.81
C SER A 88 10.35 4.37 18.70
N ARG A 89 10.68 3.12 18.32
CA ARG A 89 12.07 2.68 18.12
C ARG A 89 12.71 3.34 16.91
N LEU A 90 11.98 3.50 15.82
CA LEU A 90 12.48 4.20 14.63
C LEU A 90 12.74 5.68 14.90
N ALA A 91 11.87 6.35 15.66
CA ALA A 91 12.06 7.73 16.07
C ALA A 91 13.32 7.91 16.94
N ALA A 92 13.61 6.96 17.84
CA ALA A 92 14.81 6.98 18.68
C ALA A 92 16.10 6.72 17.89
N GLN A 93 16.03 6.02 16.75
CA GLN A 93 17.18 5.73 15.89
C GLN A 93 17.46 6.81 14.84
N GLN A 94 16.58 7.79 14.66
CA GLN A 94 16.87 8.88 13.72
C GLN A 94 17.99 9.76 14.30
N PRO A 95 19.18 9.79 13.69
CA PRO A 95 20.21 10.74 14.09
C PRO A 95 19.64 12.14 13.89
N ALA A 96 19.78 13.01 14.89
CA ALA A 96 19.41 14.42 14.78
C ALA A 96 20.11 14.99 13.54
N THR A 97 19.36 15.13 12.44
CA THR A 97 19.86 15.74 11.22
C THR A 97 20.23 17.16 11.60
N ILE A 98 21.54 17.39 11.67
CA ILE A 98 22.15 18.69 11.91
C ILE A 98 21.49 19.65 10.93
N SER A 99 20.70 20.57 11.48
CA SER A 99 20.03 21.64 10.76
C SER A 99 21.11 22.60 10.25
N ILE A 100 21.69 22.29 9.09
CA ILE A 100 22.51 23.25 8.37
C ILE A 100 21.54 24.23 7.72
N SER A 101 21.33 25.33 8.45
CA SER A 101 20.66 26.57 8.05
C SER A 101 20.84 26.88 6.55
N ALA A 102 19.83 26.58 5.75
CA ALA A 102 19.63 27.20 4.44
C ALA A 102 18.66 28.37 4.63
N THR A 103 19.21 29.57 4.78
CA THR A 103 18.46 30.83 4.78
C THR A 103 17.62 30.98 3.51
N PRO A 104 16.32 31.29 3.59
CA PRO A 104 15.54 31.63 2.40
C PRO A 104 15.92 33.04 1.96
N LYS A 105 16.64 33.17 0.84
CA LYS A 105 16.83 34.47 0.18
C LYS A 105 15.54 34.86 -0.53
N THR A 106 14.77 35.74 0.09
CA THR A 106 13.71 36.52 -0.52
C THR A 106 14.34 37.45 -1.56
N SER A 107 14.13 37.18 -2.84
CA SER A 107 14.48 38.07 -3.95
C SER A 107 13.20 38.45 -4.69
N ILE A 108 12.70 39.64 -4.40
CA ILE A 108 11.69 40.32 -5.20
C ILE A 108 12.40 40.85 -6.44
N SER A 109 12.06 40.34 -7.63
CA SER A 109 12.45 40.96 -8.89
C SER A 109 11.38 40.78 -9.97
N LYS A 110 10.83 41.93 -10.36
CA LYS A 110 10.01 42.35 -11.51
C LYS A 110 10.09 41.47 -12.79
N PRO A 111 9.01 41.32 -13.58
CA PRO A 111 9.04 40.57 -14.84
C PRO A 111 9.46 41.46 -16.03
N PRO A 112 10.23 40.91 -16.99
CA PRO A 112 10.20 41.38 -18.38
C PRO A 112 9.88 40.24 -19.39
N PRO A 113 9.55 40.59 -20.64
CA PRO A 113 8.68 39.79 -21.51
C PRO A 113 9.40 38.70 -22.31
N SER A 114 8.58 37.78 -22.80
CA SER A 114 8.87 36.58 -23.60
C SER A 114 9.88 36.79 -24.74
N ALA A 115 10.92 35.96 -24.74
CA ALA A 115 11.71 35.61 -25.91
C ALA A 115 11.92 34.08 -25.93
N PRO A 116 11.88 33.41 -27.09
CA PRO A 116 12.02 31.96 -27.17
C PRO A 116 13.48 31.58 -26.90
N THR A 117 13.72 30.95 -25.75
CA THR A 117 15.03 30.38 -25.41
C THR A 117 15.03 28.91 -25.77
N THR A 118 15.86 28.57 -26.76
CA THR A 118 16.24 27.21 -27.13
C THR A 118 16.89 26.54 -25.92
N PHE A 119 16.33 25.44 -25.43
CA PHE A 119 16.92 24.65 -24.35
C PHE A 119 18.22 24.00 -24.84
N PRO A 120 19.34 24.11 -24.10
CA PRO A 120 20.46 23.21 -24.30
C PRO A 120 20.11 21.85 -23.68
N THR A 121 20.15 20.84 -24.53
CA THR A 121 20.16 19.42 -24.20
C THR A 121 21.24 19.13 -23.14
N GLY A 122 20.86 18.53 -22.01
CA GLY A 122 21.83 18.17 -20.98
C GLY A 122 21.20 17.41 -19.82
N ASN A 123 21.39 16.09 -19.84
CA ASN A 123 21.34 15.16 -18.71
C ASN A 123 19.95 14.69 -18.25
N SER A 124 19.33 13.92 -19.15
CA SER A 124 18.40 12.85 -18.77
C SER A 124 19.15 11.76 -17.99
N SER A 125 19.36 11.95 -16.69
CA SER A 125 19.44 10.81 -15.78
C SER A 125 18.02 10.28 -15.59
N SER A 126 17.58 9.44 -16.51
CA SER A 126 16.35 8.67 -16.32
C SER A 126 16.51 7.88 -15.01
N PRO A 127 15.52 7.89 -14.09
CA PRO A 127 15.50 6.87 -13.04
C PRO A 127 15.52 5.51 -13.75
N LEU A 128 16.41 4.60 -13.35
CA LEU A 128 16.49 3.25 -13.89
C LEU A 128 15.07 2.68 -13.98
N SER A 129 14.64 2.33 -15.19
CA SER A 129 13.33 1.73 -15.36
C SER A 129 13.33 0.41 -14.60
N ILE A 130 12.21 0.09 -13.95
CA ILE A 130 12.03 -1.20 -13.26
C ILE A 130 12.32 -2.37 -14.21
N ALA A 131 12.10 -2.18 -15.52
CA ALA A 131 12.47 -3.13 -16.56
C ALA A 131 13.99 -3.40 -16.61
N ASP A 132 14.82 -2.37 -16.53
CA ASP A 132 16.29 -2.51 -16.57
C ASP A 132 16.81 -3.21 -15.30
N PHE A 133 16.16 -3.00 -14.16
CA PHE A 133 16.49 -3.67 -12.90
C PHE A 133 16.16 -5.17 -12.95
N ILE A 134 15.00 -5.54 -13.49
CA ILE A 134 14.57 -6.94 -13.63
C ILE A 134 15.48 -7.68 -14.62
N ASP A 135 15.82 -7.05 -15.75
CA ASP A 135 16.77 -7.63 -16.71
C ASP A 135 18.17 -7.81 -16.12
N GLY A 136 18.60 -6.90 -15.24
CA GLY A 136 19.84 -7.04 -14.47
C GLY A 136 19.83 -8.25 -13.55
N MET A 137 18.73 -8.51 -12.84
CA MET A 137 18.59 -9.66 -11.95
C MET A 137 18.54 -10.99 -12.71
N LEU A 138 17.78 -11.07 -13.80
CA LEU A 138 17.69 -12.29 -14.63
C LEU A 138 19.03 -12.62 -15.32
N SER A 139 19.82 -11.60 -15.66
CA SER A 139 21.14 -11.78 -16.28
C SER A 139 22.20 -12.29 -15.31
N GLN A 140 22.02 -12.10 -13.99
CA GLN A 140 22.92 -12.66 -12.98
C GLN A 140 22.69 -14.15 -12.77
N GLU A 141 21.43 -14.60 -12.72
CA GLU A 141 21.08 -16.01 -12.51
C GLU A 141 21.65 -16.93 -13.60
N LYS A 142 21.79 -16.43 -14.84
CA LYS A 142 22.34 -17.19 -15.95
C LYS A 142 23.85 -17.43 -15.88
N ARG A 143 24.60 -16.68 -15.06
CA ARG A 143 26.07 -16.86 -14.93
C ARG A 143 26.46 -17.89 -13.87
N ASP A 144 25.65 -18.09 -12.84
CA ASP A 144 25.96 -19.04 -11.76
C ASP A 144 25.76 -20.50 -12.18
N VAL A 145 24.98 -20.76 -13.24
CA VAL A 145 24.72 -22.13 -13.74
C VAL A 145 25.84 -22.66 -14.64
N HIS A 146 26.86 -21.86 -14.99
CA HIS A 146 27.92 -22.25 -15.94
C HIS A 146 29.34 -22.26 -15.35
N GLN A 147 29.50 -22.42 -14.04
CA GLN A 147 30.80 -22.77 -13.48
C GLN A 147 30.91 -24.32 -13.38
N PRO A 148 31.48 -25.02 -14.38
CA PRO A 148 31.83 -26.41 -14.21
C PRO A 148 32.93 -26.48 -13.15
N ALA A 149 32.63 -27.19 -12.07
CA ALA A 149 33.61 -27.61 -11.08
C ALA A 149 34.74 -28.36 -11.81
N HIS A 150 35.88 -27.69 -11.96
CA HIS A 150 37.11 -28.34 -12.37
C HIS A 150 37.81 -28.86 -11.10
N PRO A 151 38.21 -30.14 -11.07
CA PRO A 151 38.99 -30.72 -9.97
C PRO A 151 40.42 -30.16 -9.89
#